data_AF-A0A526YKY0-F1
#
_entry.id   AF-A0A526YKY0-F1
#
_cell.length_a   1.000
_cell.length_b   1.000
_cell.length_c   1.000
_cell.angle_alpha   90.00
_cell.angle_beta   90.00
_cell.angle_gamma   90.00
#
_symmetry.space_group_name_H-M   'P 1'
#
loop_
_entity.id
_entity.type
_entity.pdbx_description
1 polymer ?
#
loop_
_entity_poly.entity_id
_entity_poly.type
_entity_poly.pdbx_seq_one_letter_code
_entity_poly.pdbx_strand_id
1 'polypeptide(L)'
;AKAHEMPCMISFTVETDGKLVTGTTLGEAIDRVDDATDGAPAYYMINCAHPTHFMQALNKGERWLDRVYGVKANASTKSHAELDESETLDAGDPDDLGRRYSRLTASFPTMRILGGCCGTDHRHIAAICEACVPQAA
;
A
#
# COMPACT_ATOMS: atom_id res chain seq x y z
N ALA A 1 -18.51 5.94 -13.29
CA ALA A 1 -18.63 4.99 -12.16
C ALA A 1 -20.03 5.02 -11.56
N LYS A 2 -20.38 6.06 -10.76
CA LYS A 2 -21.67 6.17 -10.03
C LYS A 2 -22.91 6.03 -10.92
N ALA A 3 -22.98 6.75 -12.04
CA ALA A 3 -24.12 6.67 -12.98
C ALA A 3 -24.29 5.29 -13.66
N HIS A 4 -23.31 4.40 -13.53
CA HIS A 4 -23.31 3.05 -14.09
C HIS A 4 -23.18 1.97 -13.00
N GLU A 5 -23.37 2.32 -11.73
CA GLU A 5 -23.29 1.40 -10.59
C GLU A 5 -21.97 0.59 -10.53
N MET A 6 -20.89 1.17 -11.06
CA MET A 6 -19.58 0.51 -11.11
C MET A 6 -18.81 0.81 -9.83
N PRO A 7 -18.50 -0.18 -8.98
CA PRO A 7 -17.65 0.05 -7.81
C PRO A 7 -16.23 0.40 -8.26
N CYS A 8 -15.62 1.36 -7.57
CA CYS A 8 -14.24 1.78 -7.83
C CYS A 8 -13.42 1.73 -6.54
N MET A 9 -12.16 1.33 -6.67
CA MET A 9 -11.13 1.53 -5.67
C MET A 9 -10.12 2.54 -6.22
N ILE A 10 -9.59 3.37 -5.34
CA ILE A 10 -8.49 4.30 -5.65
C ILE A 10 -7.27 3.89 -4.85
N SER A 11 -6.12 3.85 -5.50
CA SER A 11 -4.85 3.58 -4.85
C SER A 11 -3.93 4.79 -4.97
N PHE A 12 -3.28 5.15 -3.86
CA PHE A 12 -2.28 6.21 -3.83
C PHE A 12 -0.88 5.62 -3.74
N THR A 13 0.09 6.33 -4.33
CA THR A 13 1.52 6.11 -4.10
C THR A 13 2.09 7.26 -3.29
N VAL A 14 3.18 7.02 -2.59
CA VAL A 14 3.88 7.99 -1.75
C VAL A 14 5.39 7.89 -1.94
N GLU A 15 6.08 8.98 -1.66
CA GLU A 15 7.53 9.00 -1.56
C GLU A 15 8.01 8.44 -0.22
N THR A 16 9.33 8.40 -0.05
CA THR A 16 10.01 7.77 1.09
C THR A 16 9.64 8.36 2.45
N ASP A 17 9.04 9.55 2.49
CA ASP A 17 8.56 10.24 3.69
C ASP A 17 7.09 9.95 4.02
N GLY A 18 6.40 9.15 3.20
CA GLY A 18 5.00 8.76 3.41
C GLY A 18 3.97 9.75 2.88
N LYS A 19 4.40 10.72 2.07
CA LYS A 19 3.55 11.71 1.43
C LYS A 19 3.47 11.50 -0.07
N LEU A 20 2.38 11.92 -0.70
CA LEU A 20 2.30 12.01 -2.16
C LEU A 20 3.41 12.95 -2.67
N VAL A 21 3.76 12.84 -3.95
CA VAL A 21 4.78 13.71 -4.61
C VAL A 21 4.50 15.21 -4.46
N THR A 22 3.24 15.59 -4.18
CA THR A 22 2.82 16.97 -3.90
C THR A 22 3.07 17.43 -2.45
N GLY A 23 3.61 16.57 -1.58
CA GLY A 23 3.74 16.78 -0.14
C GLY A 23 2.45 16.55 0.65
N THR A 24 1.36 16.14 0.01
CA THR A 24 0.08 15.85 0.65
C THR A 24 0.14 14.52 1.39
N THR A 25 -0.43 14.44 2.60
CA THR A 25 -0.50 13.18 3.35
C THR A 25 -1.55 12.23 2.74
N LEU A 26 -1.45 10.92 3.04
CA LEU A 26 -2.46 9.94 2.60
C LEU A 26 -3.87 10.27 3.13
N GLY A 27 -3.97 10.65 4.40
CA GLY A 27 -5.25 11.03 5.02
C GLY A 27 -5.90 12.22 4.32
N GLU A 28 -5.15 13.30 4.10
CA GLU A 28 -5.66 14.48 3.36
C GLU A 28 -6.09 14.12 1.93
N ALA A 29 -5.34 13.25 1.24
CA ALA A 29 -5.69 12.82 -0.11
C ALA A 29 -6.99 12.01 -0.14
N ILE A 30 -7.18 11.09 0.81
CA ILE A 30 -8.39 10.29 0.95
C ILE A 30 -9.58 11.16 1.34
N ASP A 31 -9.45 12.00 2.36
CA ASP A 31 -10.50 12.91 2.81
C ASP A 31 -10.96 13.83 1.68
N ARG A 32 -10.02 14.37 0.89
CA ARG A 32 -10.35 15.22 -0.27
C ARG A 32 -11.14 14.47 -1.34
N VAL A 33 -10.82 13.21 -1.61
CA VAL A 33 -11.58 12.41 -2.59
C VAL A 33 -12.96 12.08 -2.03
N ASP A 34 -13.06 11.69 -0.76
CA ASP A 34 -14.33 11.39 -0.13
C ASP A 34 -15.25 12.63 -0.10
N ASP A 35 -14.74 13.80 0.28
CA ASP A 35 -15.48 15.06 0.27
C ASP A 35 -15.98 15.44 -1.13
N ALA A 36 -15.13 15.26 -2.15
CA ALA A 36 -15.47 15.60 -3.53
C ALA A 36 -16.45 14.61 -4.18
N THR A 37 -16.58 13.41 -3.63
CA THR A 37 -17.35 12.32 -4.26
C THR A 37 -18.49 11.79 -3.40
N ASP A 38 -18.69 12.35 -2.20
CA ASP A 38 -19.61 11.83 -1.19
C ASP A 38 -19.28 10.36 -0.84
N GLY A 39 -17.98 10.11 -0.60
CA GLY A 39 -17.45 8.80 -0.22
C GLY A 39 -17.62 7.70 -1.27
N ALA A 40 -17.71 8.05 -2.55
CA ALA A 40 -18.06 7.10 -3.62
C ALA A 40 -17.08 5.91 -3.80
N PRO A 41 -15.75 6.04 -3.58
CA PRO A 41 -14.87 4.89 -3.63
C PRO A 41 -15.29 3.82 -2.60
N ALA A 42 -15.31 2.57 -3.05
CA ALA A 42 -15.65 1.44 -2.18
C ALA A 42 -14.61 1.24 -1.07
N TYR A 43 -13.34 1.49 -1.40
CA TYR A 43 -12.20 1.49 -0.49
C TYR A 43 -10.97 2.10 -1.18
N TYR A 44 -9.92 2.30 -0.40
CA TYR A 44 -8.63 2.78 -0.85
C TYR A 44 -7.53 1.72 -0.69
N MET A 45 -6.44 1.90 -1.43
CA MET A 45 -5.22 1.11 -1.30
C MET A 45 -3.98 2.00 -1.34
N ILE A 46 -2.84 1.43 -0.95
CA ILE A 46 -1.52 2.01 -1.19
C ILE A 46 -0.80 1.12 -2.20
N ASN A 47 -0.22 1.69 -3.26
CA ASN A 47 0.54 0.90 -4.24
C ASN A 47 1.83 1.60 -4.64
N CYS A 48 2.74 0.83 -5.25
CA CYS A 48 3.99 1.34 -5.81
C CYS A 48 4.93 2.00 -4.79
N ALA A 49 4.70 1.81 -3.48
CA ALA A 49 5.58 2.24 -2.41
C ALA A 49 5.92 1.04 -1.53
N HIS A 50 7.18 0.94 -1.09
CA HIS A 50 7.59 -0.11 -0.16
C HIS A 50 7.08 0.23 1.26
N PRO A 51 6.74 -0.72 2.15
CA PRO A 51 6.22 -0.40 3.48
C PRO A 51 7.16 0.47 4.34
N THR A 52 8.46 0.47 4.05
CA THR A 52 9.43 1.40 4.68
C THR A 52 9.14 2.87 4.41
N HIS A 53 8.40 3.18 3.34
CA HIS A 53 8.11 4.55 2.93
C HIS A 53 6.91 5.13 3.66
N PHE A 54 5.95 4.31 4.08
CA PHE A 54 4.66 4.82 4.55
C PHE A 54 4.21 4.32 5.92
N MET A 55 4.75 3.21 6.45
CA MET A 55 4.27 2.65 7.72
C MET A 55 4.34 3.66 8.88
N GLN A 56 5.35 4.53 8.89
CA GLN A 56 5.54 5.59 9.88
C GLN A 56 4.50 6.72 9.78
N ALA A 57 3.84 6.86 8.63
CA ALA A 57 2.80 7.86 8.39
C ALA A 57 1.39 7.35 8.77
N LEU A 58 1.25 6.07 9.16
CA LEU A 58 -0.03 5.48 9.54
C LEU A 58 -0.25 5.60 11.06
N ASN A 59 -1.01 6.61 11.50
CA ASN A 59 -1.32 6.79 12.92
C ASN A 59 -2.60 6.04 13.31
N LYS A 60 -2.49 5.10 14.25
CA LYS A 60 -3.65 4.33 14.74
C LYS A 60 -4.78 5.25 15.24
N GLY A 61 -6.00 4.94 14.85
CA GLY A 61 -7.21 5.68 15.27
C GLY A 61 -7.65 6.79 14.31
N GLU A 62 -6.87 7.09 13.27
CA GLU A 62 -7.31 8.00 12.21
C GLU A 62 -8.40 7.34 11.35
N ARG A 63 -9.55 8.02 11.20
CA ARG A 63 -10.75 7.45 10.55
C ARG A 63 -10.54 7.05 9.09
N TRP A 64 -9.66 7.75 8.36
CA TRP A 64 -9.39 7.42 6.96
C TRP A 64 -8.75 6.03 6.80
N LEU A 65 -8.05 5.51 7.82
CA LEU A 65 -7.46 4.17 7.80
C LEU A 65 -8.52 3.06 7.76
N ASP A 66 -9.72 3.33 8.28
CA ASP A 66 -10.83 2.38 8.20
C ASP A 66 -11.31 2.15 6.76
N ARG A 67 -10.91 3.03 5.83
CA ARG A 67 -11.23 2.95 4.39
C ARG A 67 -10.08 2.36 3.57
N VAL A 68 -8.91 2.07 4.16
CA VAL A 68 -7.77 1.48 3.46
C VAL A 68 -7.76 -0.04 3.62
N TYR A 69 -7.93 -0.75 2.50
CA TYR A 69 -8.19 -2.19 2.51
C TYR A 69 -7.01 -3.01 2.00
N GLY A 70 -5.94 -2.38 1.52
CA GLY A 70 -4.81 -3.15 1.04
C GLY A 70 -3.62 -2.38 0.55
N VAL A 71 -2.57 -3.15 0.27
CA VAL A 71 -1.28 -2.66 -0.19
C VAL A 71 -0.75 -3.54 -1.32
N LYS A 72 -0.30 -2.90 -2.41
CA LYS A 72 0.50 -3.51 -3.48
C LYS A 72 1.88 -2.86 -3.54
N ALA A 73 2.79 -3.34 -2.72
CA ALA A 73 4.09 -2.71 -2.52
C ALA A 73 5.10 -2.99 -3.65
N ASN A 74 6.07 -2.10 -3.82
CA ASN A 74 7.28 -2.42 -4.59
C ASN A 74 8.16 -3.42 -3.84
N ALA A 75 9.05 -4.11 -4.57
CA ALA A 75 10.05 -4.98 -3.98
C ALA A 75 11.22 -4.21 -3.36
N SER A 76 11.75 -3.21 -4.08
CA SER A 76 12.89 -2.40 -3.62
C SER A 76 12.47 -1.35 -2.59
N THR A 77 13.36 -1.07 -1.65
CA THR A 77 13.23 0.02 -0.66
C THR A 77 13.70 1.37 -1.20
N LYS A 78 14.27 1.42 -2.41
CA LYS A 78 14.71 2.65 -3.07
C LYS A 78 13.54 3.58 -3.37
N SER A 79 13.82 4.87 -3.43
CA SER A 79 12.87 5.88 -3.91
C SER A 79 12.51 5.69 -5.39
N HIS A 80 11.41 6.30 -5.83
CA HIS A 80 11.03 6.28 -7.25
C HIS A 80 12.13 6.85 -8.15
N ALA A 81 12.78 7.95 -7.73
CA ALA A 81 13.86 8.58 -8.49
C ALA A 81 15.09 7.66 -8.62
N GLU A 82 15.51 7.01 -7.53
CA GLU A 82 16.64 6.06 -7.56
C GLU A 82 16.35 4.84 -8.45
N LEU A 83 15.09 4.42 -8.57
CA LEU A 83 14.68 3.32 -9.45
C LEU A 83 14.63 3.76 -10.92
N ASP A 84 14.16 4.97 -11.20
CA ASP A 84 14.10 5.53 -12.56
C ASP A 84 15.51 5.69 -13.16
N GLU A 85 16.50 6.05 -12.34
CA GLU A 85 17.89 6.19 -12.74
C GLU A 85 18.71 4.88 -12.66
N SER A 86 18.08 3.75 -12.34
CA SER A 86 18.81 2.49 -12.14
C SER A 86 18.96 1.68 -13.43
N GLU A 87 20.21 1.38 -13.79
CA GLU A 87 20.52 0.47 -14.91
C GLU A 87 20.38 -1.01 -14.53
N THR A 88 20.24 -1.33 -13.24
CA THR A 88 20.16 -2.70 -12.73
C THR A 88 18.89 -2.90 -11.94
N LEU A 89 18.29 -4.07 -12.08
CA LEU A 89 17.11 -4.43 -11.32
C LEU A 89 17.49 -4.65 -9.84
N ASP A 90 16.94 -3.83 -8.96
CA ASP A 90 16.90 -4.14 -7.53
C ASP A 90 15.69 -5.04 -7.25
N ALA A 91 15.97 -6.32 -7.00
CA ALA A 91 14.94 -7.33 -6.79
C ALA A 91 14.32 -7.31 -5.37
N GLY A 92 14.83 -6.47 -4.46
CA GLY A 92 14.35 -6.43 -3.08
C GLY A 92 14.61 -7.73 -2.28
N ASP A 93 13.97 -7.82 -1.12
CA ASP A 93 14.02 -8.98 -0.22
C ASP A 93 12.58 -9.49 0.02
N PRO A 94 12.19 -10.64 -0.56
CA PRO A 94 10.88 -11.26 -0.35
C PRO A 94 10.53 -11.47 1.13
N ASP A 95 11.48 -11.94 1.94
CA ASP A 95 11.22 -12.26 3.35
C ASP A 95 11.06 -10.99 4.18
N ASP A 96 11.82 -9.93 3.86
CA ASP A 96 11.62 -8.62 4.47
C ASP A 96 10.25 -8.04 4.16
N LEU A 97 9.83 -8.12 2.90
CA LEU A 97 8.51 -7.67 2.48
C LEU A 97 7.40 -8.45 3.23
N GLY A 98 7.51 -9.77 3.31
CA GLY A 98 6.57 -10.62 4.06
C GLY A 98 6.46 -10.23 5.53
N ARG A 99 7.59 -10.07 6.23
CA ARG A 99 7.62 -9.65 7.65
C ARG A 99 6.95 -8.28 7.86
N ARG A 100 7.16 -7.33 6.93
CA ARG A 100 6.54 -6.00 7.00
C ARG A 100 5.04 -6.05 6.78
N TYR A 101 4.58 -6.85 5.81
CA TYR A 101 3.16 -7.11 5.59
C TYR A 101 2.51 -7.70 6.86
N SER A 102 3.14 -8.69 7.49
CA SER A 102 2.63 -9.29 8.74
C SER A 102 2.45 -8.24 9.86
N ARG A 103 3.44 -7.37 10.06
CA ARG A 103 3.35 -6.24 11.02
C ARG A 103 2.26 -5.24 10.67
N LEU A 104 2.11 -4.95 9.38
CA LEU A 104 1.09 -4.03 8.87
C LEU A 104 -0.31 -4.58 9.15
N THR A 105 -0.59 -5.83 8.76
CA THR A 105 -1.91 -6.46 8.94
C THR A 105 -2.25 -6.69 10.40
N ALA A 106 -1.25 -6.93 11.26
CA ALA A 106 -1.44 -6.99 12.72
C ALA A 106 -1.83 -5.62 13.31
N SER A 107 -1.34 -4.53 12.74
CA SER A 107 -1.62 -3.16 13.21
C SER A 107 -2.89 -2.55 12.62
N PHE A 108 -3.24 -2.94 11.39
CA PHE A 108 -4.37 -2.41 10.61
C PHE A 108 -5.18 -3.58 10.02
N PRO A 109 -6.09 -4.20 10.79
CA PRO A 109 -6.82 -5.40 10.37
C PRO A 109 -7.80 -5.23 9.20
N THR A 110 -8.04 -4.00 8.75
CA THR A 110 -8.79 -3.68 7.52
C THR A 110 -7.98 -3.95 6.26
N MET A 111 -6.65 -3.90 6.33
CA MET A 111 -5.74 -4.17 5.22
C MET A 111 -5.65 -5.67 4.95
N ARG A 112 -6.50 -6.18 4.05
CA ARG A 112 -6.65 -7.62 3.74
C ARG A 112 -6.31 -7.95 2.29
N ILE A 113 -6.24 -6.94 1.41
CA ILE A 113 -5.84 -7.10 0.01
C ILE A 113 -4.33 -6.90 -0.06
N LEU A 114 -3.59 -8.00 -0.12
CA LEU A 114 -2.13 -8.00 -0.07
C LEU A 114 -1.57 -8.43 -1.43
N GLY A 115 -0.55 -7.73 -1.93
CA GLY A 115 0.14 -8.16 -3.13
C GLY A 115 1.35 -7.29 -3.44
N GLY A 116 1.88 -7.45 -4.65
CA GLY A 116 3.03 -6.70 -5.12
C GLY A 116 2.73 -5.76 -6.30
N CYS A 117 3.65 -4.84 -6.53
CA CYS A 117 3.74 -3.89 -7.64
C CYS A 117 5.11 -4.04 -8.32
N CYS A 118 5.87 -2.95 -8.54
CA CYS A 118 7.10 -2.98 -9.32
C CYS A 118 8.19 -3.81 -8.62
N GLY A 119 8.91 -4.62 -9.41
CA GLY A 119 9.99 -5.50 -8.93
C GLY A 119 9.52 -6.75 -8.18
N THR A 120 8.23 -6.87 -7.83
CA THR A 120 7.72 -8.07 -7.16
C THR A 120 7.46 -9.21 -8.13
N ASP A 121 7.63 -10.43 -7.66
CA ASP A 121 7.38 -11.66 -8.39
C ASP A 121 6.74 -12.72 -7.49
N HIS A 122 6.61 -13.95 -7.99
CA HIS A 122 6.01 -15.06 -7.24
C HIS A 122 6.69 -15.36 -5.89
N ARG A 123 8.00 -15.08 -5.74
CA ARG A 123 8.73 -15.30 -4.47
C ARG A 123 8.24 -14.33 -3.40
N HIS A 124 8.03 -13.07 -3.77
CA HIS A 124 7.45 -12.04 -2.91
C HIS A 124 6.02 -12.39 -2.49
N ILE A 125 5.21 -12.84 -3.44
CA ILE A 125 3.83 -13.25 -3.14
C ILE A 125 3.82 -14.46 -2.19
N ALA A 126 4.68 -15.46 -2.40
CA ALA A 126 4.81 -16.60 -1.49
C ALA A 126 5.19 -16.15 -0.06
N ALA A 127 6.21 -15.30 0.08
CA ALA A 127 6.63 -14.78 1.38
C ALA A 127 5.53 -13.96 2.08
N ILE A 128 4.74 -13.17 1.33
CA ILE A 128 3.56 -12.46 1.88
C ILE A 128 2.52 -13.47 2.38
N CYS A 129 2.22 -14.51 1.60
CA CYS A 129 1.28 -15.54 2.01
C CYS A 129 1.74 -16.26 3.28
N GLU A 130 2.99 -16.72 3.32
CA GLU A 130 3.56 -17.42 4.48
C GLU A 130 3.57 -16.56 5.75
N ALA A 131 3.80 -15.25 5.62
CA ALA A 131 3.88 -14.34 6.77
C ALA A 131 2.52 -13.84 7.29
N CYS A 132 1.49 -13.81 6.44
CA CYS A 132 0.19 -13.19 6.76
C CYS A 132 -0.98 -14.17 6.86
N VAL A 133 -0.93 -15.32 6.18
CA VAL A 133 -2.02 -16.30 6.23
C VAL A 133 -1.85 -17.16 7.48
N PRO A 134 -2.91 -17.33 8.29
CA PRO A 134 -2.86 -18.27 9.41
C PRO A 134 -2.48 -19.66 8.90
N GLN A 135 -1.44 -20.26 9.47
CA GLN A 135 -1.10 -21.64 9.17
C GLN A 135 -2.24 -22.54 9.67
N ALA A 136 -2.82 -23.34 8.78
CA ALA A 136 -3.83 -24.31 9.19
C ALA A 136 -3.21 -25.27 10.22
N ALA A 137 -3.91 -25.45 11.35
CA ALA A 137 -3.52 -26.37 12.41
C ALA A 137 -3.64 -27.84 11.98
#